data_AF-A0A7C7RB78-F1
#
_entry.id   AF-A0A7C7RB78-F1
#
_cell.length_a   1.000
_cell.length_b   1.000
_cell.length_c   1.000
_cell.angle_alpha   90.00
_cell.angle_beta   90.00
_cell.angle_gamma   90.00
#
_symmetry.space_group_name_H-M   'P 1'
#
loop_
_entity.id
_entity.type
_entity.pdbx_description
1 polymer ?
#
loop_
_entity_poly.entity_id
_entity_poly.type
_entity_poly.pdbx_seq_one_letter_code
_entity_poly.pdbx_strand_id
1 'polypeptide(L)'
;THVGIYLGNGEFIHAASKKKGIIISPVHQGYYTGDPKSFKEVIEYCPVPYVVLSGPASDDPEIFLKFVQEAIGCGAAGVSVGRNVWTYKDPTTMTRALCRLVHEEASVEEAMKEL
;
A
#
# COMPACT_ATOMS: atom_id res chain seq x y z
N THR A 1 7.66 11.60 3.66
CA THR A 1 6.31 11.81 3.11
C THR A 1 6.35 11.67 1.62
N HIS A 2 5.94 10.50 1.15
CA HIS A 2 5.73 10.14 -0.25
C HIS A 2 4.26 9.82 -0.41
N VAL A 3 3.57 10.50 -1.31
CA VAL A 3 2.34 10.02 -1.95
C VAL A 3 2.29 10.70 -3.31
N GLY A 4 1.67 10.02 -4.28
CA GLY A 4 1.27 10.70 -5.48
C GLY A 4 -0.14 10.35 -5.91
N ILE A 5 -0.73 11.28 -6.64
CA ILE A 5 -2.14 11.30 -7.00
C ILE A 5 -2.22 10.97 -8.50
N TYR A 6 -2.97 9.93 -8.85
CA TYR A 6 -3.25 9.59 -10.23
C TYR A 6 -4.30 10.53 -10.81
N LEU A 7 -3.98 11.22 -11.90
CA LEU A 7 -4.84 12.23 -12.51
C LEU A 7 -5.70 11.71 -13.67
N GLY A 8 -5.48 10.47 -14.13
CA GLY A 8 -6.03 9.96 -15.38
C GLY A 8 -5.14 10.28 -16.60
N ASN A 9 -5.50 9.79 -17.79
CA ASN A 9 -4.77 9.98 -19.06
C ASN A 9 -3.28 9.59 -19.04
N GLY A 10 -2.89 8.70 -18.12
CA GLY A 10 -1.49 8.31 -17.94
C GLY A 10 -0.65 9.33 -17.16
N GLU A 11 -1.27 10.34 -16.56
CA GLU A 11 -0.58 11.41 -15.84
C GLU A 11 -0.70 11.25 -14.30
N PHE A 12 0.32 11.74 -13.59
CA PHE A 12 0.49 11.56 -12.15
C PHE A 12 1.17 12.78 -11.53
N ILE A 13 0.70 13.24 -10.36
CA ILE A 13 1.37 14.27 -9.55
C ILE A 13 2.03 13.62 -8.34
N HIS A 14 3.31 13.89 -8.16
CA HIS A 14 4.10 13.48 -6.99
C HIS A 14 4.51 14.71 -6.19
N ALA A 15 4.22 14.72 -4.87
CA ALA A 15 4.69 15.76 -3.96
C ALA A 15 5.60 15.14 -2.88
N ALA A 16 6.86 15.59 -2.85
CA ALA A 16 7.82 15.26 -1.80
C ALA A 16 8.40 16.54 -1.17
N SER A 17 8.57 16.51 0.15
CA SER A 17 8.94 17.60 1.08
C SER A 17 10.01 18.61 0.61
N LYS A 18 9.94 19.83 1.20
CA LYS A 18 10.69 21.09 0.95
C LYS A 18 12.22 21.02 0.74
N LYS A 19 12.88 19.88 0.95
CA LYS A 19 14.37 19.78 1.01
C LYS A 19 15.07 19.28 -0.26
N LYS A 20 14.37 18.75 -1.26
CA LYS A 20 15.02 18.13 -2.44
C LYS A 20 14.47 18.52 -3.82
N GLY A 21 13.49 19.43 -3.89
CA GLY A 21 12.85 19.78 -5.17
C GLY A 21 11.97 18.65 -5.72
N ILE A 22 11.47 18.83 -6.95
CA ILE A 22 10.56 17.89 -7.62
C ILE A 22 11.37 16.68 -8.13
N ILE A 23 11.03 15.48 -7.68
CA ILE A 23 11.62 14.22 -8.15
C ILE A 23 10.54 13.42 -8.90
N ILE A 24 10.82 13.09 -10.16
CA ILE A 24 9.95 12.25 -11.00
C ILE A 24 10.36 10.80 -10.78
N SER A 25 9.47 10.01 -10.18
CA SER A 25 9.65 8.57 -10.01
C SER A 25 8.69 7.81 -10.94
N PRO A 26 9.07 6.63 -11.46
CA PRO A 26 8.21 5.80 -12.29
C PRO A 26 6.91 5.39 -11.59
N VAL A 27 5.82 5.23 -12.35
CA VAL A 27 4.46 4.88 -11.86
C VAL A 27 4.41 3.59 -11.03
N HIS A 28 5.38 2.70 -11.21
CA HIS A 28 5.49 1.43 -10.49
C HIS A 28 6.03 1.57 -9.05
N GLN A 29 6.16 2.81 -8.54
CA GLN A 29 6.83 3.16 -7.30
C GLN A 29 5.93 3.97 -6.34
N GLY A 30 4.64 3.64 -6.26
CA GLY A 30 3.78 4.16 -5.18
C GLY A 30 4.29 3.64 -3.84
N TYR A 31 4.57 4.54 -2.90
CA TYR A 31 5.15 4.14 -1.62
C TYR A 31 4.28 4.64 -0.48
N TYR A 32 4.12 3.77 0.51
CA TYR A 32 3.75 4.15 1.86
C TYR A 32 4.83 5.05 2.46
N THR A 33 4.45 6.07 3.23
CA THR A 33 5.42 7.06 3.77
C THR A 33 6.37 6.45 4.81
N GLY A 34 6.02 5.30 5.39
CA GLY A 34 6.68 4.71 6.57
C GLY A 34 6.23 5.34 7.89
N ASP A 35 5.32 6.31 7.87
CA ASP A 35 4.74 6.94 9.05
C ASP A 35 3.22 7.13 8.86
N PRO A 36 2.37 6.46 9.66
CA PRO A 36 0.92 6.45 9.48
C PRO A 36 0.28 7.84 9.45
N LYS A 37 0.75 8.74 10.33
CA LYS A 37 0.18 10.10 10.44
C LYS A 37 0.37 10.87 9.15
N SER A 38 1.59 10.85 8.64
CA SER A 38 1.91 11.54 7.41
C SER A 38 1.38 10.83 6.16
N PHE A 39 1.12 9.52 6.20
CA PHE A 39 0.44 8.84 5.11
C PHE A 39 -1.05 9.21 5.06
N LYS A 40 -1.70 9.25 6.23
CA LYS A 40 -3.09 9.70 6.37
C LYS A 40 -3.27 11.13 5.85
N GLU A 41 -2.37 12.04 6.21
CA GLU A 41 -2.41 13.42 5.71
C GLU A 41 -2.47 13.45 4.18
N VAL A 42 -1.68 12.63 3.49
CA VAL A 42 -1.71 12.69 2.03
C VAL A 42 -2.91 11.97 1.40
N ILE A 43 -3.43 10.93 2.04
CA ILE A 43 -4.72 10.36 1.62
C ILE A 43 -5.83 11.40 1.76
N GLU A 44 -5.84 12.20 2.83
CA GLU A 44 -6.81 13.28 3.04
C GLU A 44 -6.73 14.36 1.94
N TYR A 45 -5.56 14.60 1.35
CA TYR A 45 -5.38 15.50 0.20
C TYR A 45 -5.66 14.83 -1.16
N CYS A 46 -5.88 13.51 -1.21
CA CYS A 46 -6.14 12.80 -2.45
C CYS A 46 -7.66 12.79 -2.75
N PRO A 47 -8.12 13.50 -3.81
CA PRO A 47 -9.56 13.63 -4.09
C PRO A 47 -10.20 12.36 -4.67
N VAL A 48 -9.40 11.32 -4.90
CA VAL A 48 -9.80 10.04 -5.50
C VAL A 48 -9.30 8.87 -4.65
N PRO A 49 -9.91 7.68 -4.72
CA PRO A 49 -9.44 6.52 -3.97
C PRO A 49 -7.96 6.21 -4.21
N TYR A 50 -7.19 6.09 -3.13
CA TYR A 50 -5.76 5.77 -3.19
C TYR A 50 -5.52 4.28 -2.97
N VAL A 51 -4.78 3.64 -3.87
CA VAL A 51 -4.34 2.25 -3.74
C VAL A 51 -2.84 2.24 -3.45
N VAL A 52 -2.43 1.56 -2.37
CA VAL A 52 -1.02 1.49 -1.99
C VAL A 52 -0.30 0.51 -2.89
N LEU A 53 0.81 0.95 -3.49
CA LEU A 53 1.69 0.05 -4.22
C LEU A 53 2.75 -0.53 -3.27
N SER A 54 3.22 -1.74 -3.59
CA SER A 54 4.37 -2.45 -2.99
C SER A 54 4.58 -2.28 -1.47
N GLY A 55 4.47 -3.38 -0.72
CA GLY A 55 4.99 -3.46 0.64
C GLY A 55 6.51 -3.66 0.71
N PRO A 56 7.09 -3.68 1.94
CA PRO A 56 8.46 -4.16 2.13
C PRO A 56 8.60 -5.55 1.51
N ALA A 57 9.72 -5.79 0.83
CA ALA A 57 10.08 -7.16 0.48
C ALA A 57 10.38 -7.88 1.80
N SER A 58 9.57 -8.88 2.12
CA SER A 58 9.64 -9.57 3.40
C SER A 58 9.41 -11.06 3.16
N ASP A 59 10.32 -11.88 3.68
CA ASP A 59 10.11 -13.33 3.75
C ASP A 59 9.12 -13.71 4.85
N ASP A 60 8.82 -12.75 5.74
CA ASP A 60 7.80 -12.86 6.77
C ASP A 60 6.47 -12.25 6.27
N PRO A 61 5.42 -13.06 6.06
CA PRO A 61 4.13 -12.57 5.61
C PRO A 61 3.44 -11.67 6.65
N GLU A 62 3.71 -11.82 7.95
CA GLU A 62 3.07 -11.02 8.99
C GLU A 62 3.48 -9.55 8.89
N ILE A 63 4.77 -9.28 8.62
CA ILE A 63 5.30 -7.93 8.37
C ILE A 63 4.57 -7.29 7.19
N PHE A 64 4.38 -8.04 6.11
CA PHE A 64 3.69 -7.55 4.92
C PHE A 64 2.20 -7.29 5.19
N LEU A 65 1.51 -8.19 5.88
CA LEU A 65 0.10 -8.02 6.22
C LEU A 65 -0.14 -6.85 7.19
N LYS A 66 0.77 -6.62 8.15
CA LYS A 66 0.75 -5.43 9.03
C LYS A 66 0.88 -4.14 8.24
N PHE A 67 1.79 -4.11 7.26
CA PHE A 67 1.89 -2.97 6.34
C PHE A 67 0.57 -2.70 5.60
N VAL A 68 -0.09 -3.75 5.10
CA VAL A 68 -1.37 -3.62 4.40
C VAL A 68 -2.44 -3.09 5.37
N GLN A 69 -2.56 -3.67 6.56
CA GLN A 69 -3.53 -3.22 7.56
C GLN A 69 -3.31 -1.75 7.96
N GLU A 70 -2.05 -1.34 8.15
CA GLU A 70 -1.70 0.04 8.50
C GLU A 70 -2.08 1.01 7.38
N ALA A 71 -1.79 0.65 6.13
CA ALA A 71 -2.17 1.43 4.95
C ALA A 71 -3.69 1.61 4.83
N ILE A 72 -4.47 0.52 4.98
CA ILE A 72 -5.94 0.58 4.99
C ILE A 72 -6.43 1.43 6.16
N GLY A 73 -5.85 1.28 7.37
CA GLY A 73 -6.18 2.08 8.54
C GLY A 73 -5.90 3.58 8.39
N CYS A 74 -5.01 3.96 7.46
CA CYS A 74 -4.78 5.35 7.09
C CYS A 74 -5.77 5.91 6.06
N GLY A 75 -6.67 5.08 5.52
CA GLY A 75 -7.68 5.46 4.54
C GLY A 75 -7.37 5.03 3.10
N ALA A 76 -6.37 4.16 2.88
CA ALA A 76 -6.17 3.60 1.55
C ALA A 76 -7.37 2.71 1.16
N ALA A 77 -7.80 2.81 -0.09
CA ALA A 77 -8.92 2.04 -0.62
C ALA A 77 -8.54 0.60 -1.00
N GLY A 78 -7.25 0.26 -0.98
CA GLY A 78 -6.76 -1.07 -1.32
C GLY A 78 -5.25 -1.12 -1.55
N VAL A 79 -4.79 -2.24 -2.09
CA VAL A 79 -3.38 -2.47 -2.41
C VAL A 79 -3.21 -3.02 -3.83
N SER A 80 -2.10 -2.65 -4.48
CA SER A 80 -1.64 -3.26 -5.73
C SER A 80 -0.21 -3.76 -5.50
N VAL A 81 -0.14 -5.06 -5.21
CA VAL A 81 1.05 -5.75 -4.67
C VAL A 81 1.35 -6.97 -5.53
N GLY A 82 2.63 -7.18 -5.78
CA GLY A 82 3.09 -8.20 -6.72
C GLY A 82 4.00 -9.24 -6.07
N ARG A 83 5.26 -8.85 -5.84
CA ARG A 83 6.33 -9.72 -5.32
C ARG A 83 5.86 -10.55 -4.11
N ASN A 84 5.33 -9.92 -3.07
CA ASN A 84 4.87 -10.62 -1.86
C ASN A 84 3.71 -11.61 -2.09
N VAL A 85 3.04 -11.58 -3.25
CA VAL A 85 1.98 -12.53 -3.63
C VAL A 85 2.57 -13.66 -4.46
N TRP A 86 3.15 -13.38 -5.63
CA TRP A 86 3.58 -14.44 -6.56
C TRP A 86 4.88 -15.14 -6.17
N THR A 87 5.70 -14.55 -5.29
CA THR A 87 6.90 -15.24 -4.74
C THR A 87 6.61 -15.98 -3.44
N TYR A 88 5.39 -15.86 -2.90
CA TYR A 88 4.99 -16.62 -1.72
C TYR A 88 4.77 -18.10 -2.08
N LYS A 89 4.99 -19.00 -1.12
CA LYS A 89 4.91 -20.46 -1.32
C LYS A 89 3.57 -20.92 -1.93
N ASP A 90 2.47 -20.26 -1.57
CA ASP A 90 1.14 -20.45 -2.15
C ASP A 90 0.48 -19.09 -2.41
N PRO A 91 0.54 -18.57 -3.64
CA PRO A 91 -0.04 -17.27 -3.97
C PRO A 91 -1.54 -17.17 -3.70
N THR A 92 -2.27 -18.29 -3.69
CA THR A 92 -3.71 -18.33 -3.44
C THR A 92 -4.01 -17.99 -1.98
N THR A 93 -3.25 -18.55 -1.03
CA THR A 93 -3.41 -18.28 0.40
C THR A 93 -3.10 -16.82 0.72
N MET A 94 -2.00 -16.30 0.16
CA MET A 94 -1.65 -14.89 0.31
C MET A 94 -2.73 -13.96 -0.28
N THR A 95 -3.30 -14.30 -1.43
CA THR A 95 -4.39 -13.52 -2.02
C THR A 95 -5.63 -13.52 -1.13
N ARG A 96 -6.02 -14.67 -0.56
CA ARG A 96 -7.13 -14.74 0.39
C ARG A 96 -6.86 -13.90 1.64
N ALA A 97 -5.65 -13.98 2.22
CA ALA A 97 -5.26 -13.15 3.36
C ALA A 97 -5.42 -11.65 3.07
N LEU A 98 -5.02 -11.21 1.87
CA LEU A 98 -5.21 -9.82 1.43
C LEU A 98 -6.69 -9.45 1.29
N CYS A 99 -7.52 -10.32 0.72
CA CYS A 99 -8.96 -10.08 0.61
C CYS A 99 -9.61 -9.94 1.99
N ARG A 100 -9.21 -10.75 2.98
CA ARG A 100 -9.68 -10.65 4.36
C ARG A 100 -9.40 -9.26 4.96
N LEU A 101 -8.18 -8.74 4.77
CA LEU A 101 -7.80 -7.42 5.25
C LEU A 101 -8.50 -6.27 4.51
N VAL A 102 -8.54 -6.33 3.18
CA VAL A 102 -8.99 -5.21 2.34
C VAL A 102 -10.51 -5.12 2.22
N HIS A 103 -11.21 -6.27 2.24
CA HIS A 103 -12.64 -6.33 1.95
C HIS A 103 -13.50 -6.76 3.14
N GLU A 104 -12.92 -7.42 4.14
CA GLU A 104 -13.68 -8.01 5.25
C GLU A 104 -13.30 -7.41 6.62
N GLU A 105 -12.49 -6.35 6.64
CA GLU A 105 -12.02 -5.68 7.86
C GLU A 105 -11.37 -6.62 8.89
N ALA A 106 -10.82 -7.74 8.42
CA ALA A 106 -10.22 -8.76 9.28
C ALA A 106 -8.96 -8.24 9.98
N SER A 107 -8.62 -8.84 11.13
CA SER A 107 -7.34 -8.60 11.79
C SER A 107 -6.18 -9.28 11.05
N VAL A 108 -4.93 -8.87 11.32
CA VAL A 108 -3.76 -9.57 10.78
C VAL A 108 -3.74 -11.02 11.25
N GLU A 109 -4.08 -11.28 12.51
CA GLU A 109 -4.16 -12.64 13.06
C GLU A 109 -5.20 -13.50 12.34
N GLU A 110 -6.32 -12.92 11.90
CA GLU A 110 -7.33 -13.63 11.12
C GLU A 110 -6.87 -13.89 9.69
N ALA A 111 -6.23 -12.91 9.05
CA ALA A 111 -5.67 -13.07 7.71
C ALA A 111 -4.52 -14.10 7.68
N MET A 112 -3.70 -14.17 8.74
CA MET A 112 -2.62 -15.15 8.88
C MET A 112 -3.13 -16.60 8.93
N LYS A 113 -4.39 -16.85 9.29
CA LYS A 113 -4.98 -18.20 9.27
C LYS A 113 -5.16 -18.77 7.86
N GLU A 114 -5.07 -17.93 6.84
CA GLU A 114 -5.13 -18.37 5.44
C GLU A 114 -3.83 -19.01 4.95
N LEU A 115 -2.68 -18.73 5.59
CA LEU A 115 -1.30 -18.99 5.12
C LEU A 115 -0.68 -20.32 5.63
#